data_AF-A0A351L659-F1
#
_entry.id   AF-A0A351L659-F1
#
_cell.length_a   1.000
_cell.length_b   1.000
_cell.length_c   1.000
_cell.angle_alpha   90.00
_cell.angle_beta   90.00
_cell.angle_gamma   90.00
#
_symmetry.space_group_name_H-M   'P 1'
#
loop_
_entity.id
_entity.type
_entity.pdbx_description
1 polymer ?
#
loop_
_entity_poly.entity_id
_entity_poly.type
_entity_poly.pdbx_seq_one_letter_code
_entity_poly.pdbx_strand_id
1 'polypeptide(L)' 'MNQRKLSLKISESLFEQLQRVAELTEESIESIAIRIIAFRLPTLTREAQELNEQLNKITPDQLHGEIG' A
#
# COMPACT_ATOMS: atom_id res chain seq x y z
N MET A 1 10.84 -23.09 -0.64
CA MET A 1 10.27 -21.73 -0.76
C MET A 1 9.25 -21.73 -1.87
N ASN A 2 8.01 -21.32 -1.61
CA ASN A 2 7.01 -21.17 -2.67
C ASN A 2 7.15 -19.78 -3.28
N GLN A 3 7.62 -19.71 -4.53
CA GLN A 3 7.67 -18.46 -5.28
C GLN A 3 6.37 -18.31 -6.09
N ARG A 4 5.83 -17.10 -6.12
CA ARG A 4 4.68 -16.72 -6.96
C ARG A 4 5.12 -15.56 -7.83
N LYS A 5 4.87 -15.64 -9.13
CA LYS A 5 5.13 -14.54 -10.07
C LYS A 5 3.92 -13.61 -10.04
N LEU A 6 4.17 -12.31 -9.85
CA LEU A 6 3.17 -11.27 -9.94
C LEU A 6 3.35 -10.52 -11.26
N SER A 7 2.24 -10.16 -11.91
CA SER A 7 2.22 -9.22 -13.04
C SER A 7 1.47 -7.98 -12.57
N LEU A 8 2.11 -6.82 -12.69
CA LEU A 8 1.59 -5.55 -12.19
C LEU A 8 1.33 -4.61 -13.36
N LYS A 9 0.20 -3.90 -13.31
CA LYS A 9 -0.04 -2.73 -14.16
C LYS A 9 0.22 -1.49 -13.32
N ILE A 10 1.18 -0.68 -13.74
CA ILE A 10 1.55 0.57 -13.07
C ILE A 10 1.59 1.70 -14.10
N SER A 11 1.60 2.95 -13.65
CA SER A 11 1.83 4.08 -14.54
C SER A 11 3.24 4.03 -15.12
N GLU A 12 3.39 4.50 -16.36
CA GLU A 12 4.69 4.64 -17.02
C GLU A 12 5.66 5.47 -16.19
N SER A 13 5.18 6.58 -15.62
CA SER A 13 5.96 7.46 -14.74
C SER A 13 6.53 6.74 -13.51
N LEU A 14 5.82 5.75 -12.96
CA LEU A 14 6.32 4.96 -11.83
C LEU A 14 7.34 3.93 -12.30
N PHE A 15 7.11 3.32 -13.46
CA PHE A 15 8.06 2.39 -14.06
C PHE A 15 9.40 3.08 -14.36
N GLU A 16 9.39 4.28 -14.93
CA GLU A 16 10.61 5.07 -15.18
C GLU A 16 11.36 5.43 -13.89
N GLN A 17 10.65 5.71 -12.80
CA GLN A 17 11.28 5.93 -11.49
C GLN A 17 11.95 4.65 -10.98
N LEU A 18 11.27 3.50 -11.07
CA LEU A 18 11.85 2.21 -10.70
C LEU A 18 13.08 1.87 -11.55
N GLN A 19 13.02 2.15 -12.86
CA GLN A 19 14.12 1.91 -13.79
C GLN A 19 15.36 2.75 -13.44
N ARG A 20 15.17 4.06 -13.15
CA ARG A 20 16.28 4.92 -12.70
C ARG A 20 16.94 4.40 -11.43
N VAL A 21 16.16 3.92 -10.46
CA VAL A 21 16.72 3.34 -9.23
C VAL A 21 17.46 2.04 -9.54
N ALA A 22 16.90 1.17 -10.39
CA ALA A 22 17.54 -0.07 -10.83
C ALA A 22 18.90 0.17 -11.48
N GLU A 23 19.00 1.18 -12.34
CA GLU A 23 20.25 1.57 -12.98
C GLU A 23 21.29 2.08 -11.97
N LEU A 24 20.86 2.85 -10.96
CA LEU A 24 21.75 3.39 -9.94
C LEU A 24 22.25 2.36 -8.93
N THR A 25 21.42 1.35 -8.60
CA THR A 25 21.75 0.35 -7.58
C THR A 25 22.22 -0.98 -8.15
N GLU A 26 22.23 -1.12 -9.48
CA GLU A 26 22.50 -2.37 -10.19
C GLU A 26 21.57 -3.53 -9.77
N GLU A 27 20.36 -3.20 -9.31
CA GLU A 27 19.35 -4.17 -8.87
C GLU A 27 18.24 -4.32 -9.91
N SER A 28 17.56 -5.47 -9.90
CA SER A 28 16.37 -5.63 -10.74
C SER A 28 15.20 -4.79 -10.23
N ILE A 29 14.38 -4.31 -11.17
CA ILE A 29 13.12 -3.59 -10.88
C ILE A 29 12.23 -4.43 -9.95
N GLU A 30 12.17 -5.75 -10.16
CA GLU A 30 11.40 -6.67 -9.32
C GLU A 30 11.90 -6.67 -7.87
N SER A 31 13.22 -6.68 -7.66
CA SER A 31 13.80 -6.69 -6.31
C SER A 31 13.48 -5.39 -5.57
N ILE A 32 13.61 -4.26 -6.27
CA ILE A 32 13.26 -2.94 -5.74
C ILE A 32 11.77 -2.89 -5.40
N ALA A 33 10.89 -3.31 -6.32
CA ALA A 33 9.45 -3.32 -6.12
C ALA A 33 9.04 -4.20 -4.93
N ILE A 34 9.60 -5.41 -4.81
CA ILE A 34 9.35 -6.31 -3.68
C ILE A 34 9.77 -5.67 -2.36
N ARG A 35 10.94 -5.02 -2.31
CA ARG A 35 11.44 -4.37 -1.10
C ARG A 35 10.56 -3.18 -0.68
N ILE A 36 10.11 -2.37 -1.63
CA ILE A 36 9.15 -1.28 -1.37
C ILE A 36 7.83 -1.83 -0.82
N ILE A 37 7.29 -2.88 -1.46
CA ILE A 37 6.05 -3.54 -1.01
C ILE A 37 6.23 -4.11 0.40
N ALA A 38 7.31 -4.84 0.65
CA ALA A 38 7.60 -5.43 1.95
C ALA A 38 7.75 -4.36 3.05
N PHE A 39 8.33 -3.21 2.70
CA PHE A 39 8.49 -2.09 3.63
C PHE A 39 7.15 -1.40 3.95
N ARG A 40 6.26 -1.23 2.95
CA ARG A 40 4.97 -0.52 3.12
C ARG A 40 3.83 -1.40 3.63
N LEU A 41 3.90 -2.71 3.43
CA LEU A 41 2.78 -3.61 3.77
C LEU A 41 2.40 -3.58 5.27
N PRO A 42 3.36 -3.56 6.24
CA PRO A 42 3.00 -3.50 7.65
C PRO A 42 2.29 -2.20 8.03
N THR A 43 2.77 -1.05 7.52
CA THR A 43 2.15 0.25 7.82
C THR A 43 0.77 0.37 7.20
N LEU A 44 0.59 -0.06 5.95
CA LEU A 44 -0.72 -0.13 5.30
C LEU A 44 -1.71 -1.02 6.07
N THR A 45 -1.24 -2.16 6.58
CA THR A 45 -2.08 -3.07 7.39
C THR A 45 -2.56 -2.37 8.66
N ARG A 46 -1.66 -1.67 9.34
CA ARG A 46 -1.99 -0.91 10.55
C ARG A 46 -2.96 0.24 10.27
N GLU A 47 -2.70 1.04 9.24
CA GLU A 47 -3.57 2.15 8.83
C GLU A 47 -4.99 1.65 8.51
N ALA A 48 -5.11 0.52 7.80
CA ALA A 48 -6.41 -0.09 7.51
C ALA A 48 -7.13 -0.57 8.78
N GLN A 49 -6.40 -1.15 9.74
CA GLN A 49 -6.96 -1.56 11.03
C GLN A 49 -7.44 -0.37 11.86
N GLU A 50 -6.62 0.68 11.98
CA GLU A 50 -6.95 1.90 12.71
C GLU A 50 -8.20 2.58 12.12
N LEU A 51 -8.28 2.66 10.78
CA LEU A 51 -9.47 3.18 10.11
C LEU A 51 -10.71 2.32 10.40
N ASN A 52 -10.58 0.99 10.34
CA ASN A 52 -11.70 0.09 10.63
C ASN A 52 -12.17 0.21 12.09
N GLU A 53 -11.25 0.37 13.03
CA GLU A 53 -11.58 0.65 14.44
C GLU A 53 -12.30 1.98 14.61
N GLN A 54 -11.88 3.03 13.91
CA GLN A 54 -12.54 4.33 13.93
C GLN A 54 -13.97 4.24 13.37
N LEU A 55 -14.15 3.56 12.23
CA LEU A 55 -15.47 3.32 11.64
C LEU A 55 -16.38 2.53 12.58
N ASN A 56 -15.86 1.51 13.26
CA ASN A 56 -16.62 0.71 14.23
C ASN A 56 -17.00 1.49 15.50
N LYS A 57 -16.30 2.58 15.82
CA LYS A 57 -16.64 3.48 16.93
C LYS A 57 -17.72 4.49 16.57
N ILE A 58 -17.99 4.71 15.27
CA ILE A 58 -19.11 5.52 14.83
C ILE A 58 -20.38 4.67 14.97
N THR A 59 -21.11 4.85 16.07
CA THR A 59 -22.45 4.27 16.22
C THR A 59 -23.47 5.08 15.40
N PRO A 60 -24.56 4.45 14.89
CA PRO A 60 -25.63 5.14 14.17
C PRO A 60 -26.24 6.32 14.96
N ASP A 61 -26.17 6.27 16.29
CA ASP A 61 -26.65 7.33 17.18
C ASP A 61 -25.85 8.64 17.08
N GLN A 62 -24.58 8.60 16.64
CA GLN A 62 -23.79 9.81 16.39
C GLN A 62 -24.09 10.48 15.03
N LEU A 63 -24.80 9.79 14.13
CA LEU A 63 -25.22 10.33 12.83
C LEU A 63 -26.57 11.06 12.90
N HIS A 64 -27.32 10.93 14.00
CA HIS A 64 -28.68 11.51 14.16
C HIS A 64 -28.75 12.67 15.18
N GLY A 65 -27.62 13.20 15.64
CA GLY A 65 -27.57 14.22 16.71
C GLY A 65 -27.82 15.68 16.30
N GLU A 66 -28.12 16.00 15.03
CA GLU A 66 -28.39 17.37 14.57
C GLU A 66 -29.59 17.47 13.61
N ILE A 67 -30.69 16.75 13.86
CA ILE A 67 -32.02 17.17 13.38
C ILE A 67 -33.02 16.84 14.49
N GLY A 68 -33.29 17.81 15.36
CA GLY A 68 -34.27 17.73 16.44
C GLY A 68 -34.21 18.94 17.36
#